data_AF-A0A522X1Z5-F1
#
_entry.id   AF-A0A522X1Z5-F1
#
_cell.length_a   1.000
_cell.length_b   1.000
_cell.length_c   1.000
_cell.angle_alpha   90.00
_cell.angle_beta   90.00
_cell.angle_gamma   90.00
#
_symmetry.space_group_name_H-M   'P 1'
#
loop_
_entity.id
_entity.type
_entity.pdbx_description
1 polymer ?
#
loop_
_entity_poly.entity_id
_entity_poly.type
_entity_poly.pdbx_seq_one_letter_code
_entity_poly.pdbx_strand_id
1 'polypeptide(L)'
;MKTNLKQIFLTLLLVPVLCVFMSSCAHADLPPFDYKKAKQLTPEKRREYDVVFFNEVLVWNMNSNRYGPGLMDSNIGRDAEFRRMAGDGYLPAYVALRLLDIVRGSERNDPEAVAMLLKAADEGDASAMCAFGAIPINSLEESSYAERSARGARMVERGFALGHPACMAYRGGDYLSGNVSAIPKNTKAAMPLLLESARQGYYVAARSLFGLRYGKALARQFDFTDLNELKRALCWGRLAEQHTNWASFDYFLGLLKDYVRINDRPDLLALSAPYDPRLVPITQTVVKPETCIQLEQGE
;
A
#
# COMPACT_ATOMS: atom_id res chain seq x y z
N MET A 1 -39.11 -12.98 62.11
CA MET A 1 -40.50 -12.50 62.14
C MET A 1 -40.73 -11.64 60.90
N LYS A 2 -41.77 -11.98 60.14
CA LYS A 2 -42.09 -11.42 58.82
C LYS A 2 -42.45 -9.93 58.94
N THR A 3 -41.93 -9.09 58.04
CA THR A 3 -42.50 -7.76 57.81
C THR A 3 -42.78 -7.60 56.31
N ASN A 4 -44.01 -7.15 56.07
CA ASN A 4 -44.79 -7.29 54.86
C ASN A 4 -44.31 -6.44 53.69
N LEU A 5 -44.38 -7.08 52.53
CA LEU A 5 -44.49 -6.53 51.20
C LEU A 5 -45.78 -5.70 51.07
N LYS A 6 -45.68 -4.40 50.74
CA LYS A 6 -46.52 -3.71 49.73
C LYS A 6 -46.25 -2.19 49.71
N GLN A 7 -46.20 -1.67 48.48
CA GLN A 7 -46.24 -0.27 48.05
C GLN A 7 -44.97 0.58 48.14
N ILE A 8 -44.14 0.49 47.09
CA ILE A 8 -43.54 1.68 46.48
C ILE A 8 -43.63 1.52 44.96
N PHE A 9 -44.65 2.16 44.36
CA PHE A 9 -44.65 2.55 42.95
C PHE A 9 -43.96 3.91 42.88
N LEU A 10 -42.79 4.03 42.23
CA LEU A 10 -42.45 5.19 41.41
C LEU A 10 -41.11 5.01 40.67
N THR A 11 -41.16 5.27 39.36
CA THR A 11 -40.05 5.72 38.50
C THR A 11 -38.84 4.80 38.32
N LEU A 12 -38.95 3.81 37.43
CA LEU A 12 -37.83 3.47 36.54
C LEU A 12 -37.99 4.30 35.26
N LEU A 13 -37.26 5.42 35.20
CA LEU A 13 -37.00 6.12 33.95
C LEU A 13 -36.23 5.18 33.02
N LEU A 14 -36.81 4.94 31.84
CA LEU A 14 -36.09 4.46 30.68
C LEU A 14 -34.81 5.30 30.52
N VAL A 15 -33.66 4.65 30.45
CA VAL A 15 -32.48 5.21 29.79
C VAL A 15 -32.39 4.53 28.43
N PRO A 16 -32.96 5.09 27.35
CA PRO A 16 -32.73 4.57 26.03
C PRO A 16 -31.62 5.41 25.37
N VAL A 17 -30.74 4.71 24.64
CA VAL A 17 -29.90 5.26 23.56
C VAL A 17 -28.75 6.18 23.97
N LEU A 18 -27.57 5.58 24.18
CA LEU A 18 -26.29 6.28 24.04
C LEU A 18 -25.20 5.35 23.47
N CYS A 19 -25.56 4.50 22.50
CA CYS A 19 -24.58 3.69 21.77
C CYS A 19 -24.63 3.83 20.23
N VAL A 20 -25.46 4.71 19.68
CA VAL A 20 -25.54 4.91 18.22
C VAL A 20 -24.75 6.13 17.73
N PHE A 21 -24.30 7.03 18.62
CA PHE A 21 -23.65 8.28 18.20
C PHE A 21 -22.14 8.20 17.95
N MET A 22 -21.42 7.16 18.38
CA MET A 22 -19.96 7.12 18.19
C MET A 22 -19.52 6.79 16.76
N SER A 23 -20.37 6.22 15.91
CA SER A 23 -20.04 5.99 14.49
C SER A 23 -20.24 7.25 13.62
N SER A 24 -21.11 8.17 14.05
CA SER A 24 -21.44 9.38 13.29
C SER A 24 -20.40 10.50 13.43
N CYS A 25 -19.52 10.45 14.42
CA CYS A 25 -18.55 11.52 14.67
C CYS A 25 -17.29 11.43 13.78
N ALA A 26 -16.98 10.27 13.18
CA ALA A 26 -15.78 10.10 12.36
C ALA A 26 -15.92 10.62 10.92
N HIS A 27 -17.16 10.75 10.42
CA HIS A 27 -17.47 11.31 9.09
C HIS A 27 -17.45 12.86 9.08
N ALA A 28 -17.41 13.51 10.25
CA ALA A 28 -17.70 14.93 10.39
C ALA A 28 -16.58 15.89 9.92
N ASP A 29 -15.38 15.38 9.61
CA ASP A 29 -14.19 16.22 9.38
C ASP A 29 -13.80 16.43 7.90
N LEU A 30 -14.53 15.86 6.94
CA LEU A 30 -14.26 16.05 5.51
C LEU A 30 -15.41 16.85 4.87
N PRO A 31 -15.12 17.97 4.18
CA PRO A 31 -16.14 18.65 3.39
C PRO A 31 -16.64 17.73 2.26
N PRO A 32 -17.86 17.92 1.74
CA PRO A 32 -18.34 17.17 0.58
C PRO A 32 -17.36 17.24 -0.60
N PHE A 33 -17.23 16.14 -1.33
CA PHE A 33 -16.31 16.06 -2.46
C PHE A 33 -16.63 17.10 -3.55
N ASP A 34 -15.63 17.89 -3.95
CA ASP A 34 -15.78 18.94 -4.95
C ASP A 34 -15.56 18.40 -6.37
N TYR A 35 -16.65 17.99 -7.02
CA TYR A 35 -16.62 17.52 -8.40
C TYR A 35 -16.22 18.60 -9.42
N LYS A 36 -16.32 19.90 -9.09
CA LYS A 36 -15.86 20.97 -10.00
C LYS A 36 -14.34 21.02 -10.00
N LYS A 37 -13.71 20.98 -8.83
CA LYS A 37 -12.24 20.87 -8.72
C LYS A 37 -11.73 19.58 -9.34
N ALA A 38 -12.41 18.46 -9.13
CA ALA A 38 -12.05 17.19 -9.74
C ALA A 38 -11.94 17.28 -11.27
N LYS A 39 -12.86 18.01 -11.92
CA LYS A 39 -12.84 18.26 -13.38
C LYS A 39 -11.76 19.24 -13.83
N GLN A 40 -11.25 20.07 -12.93
CA GLN A 40 -10.20 21.05 -13.20
C GLN A 40 -8.78 20.51 -12.95
N LEU A 41 -8.66 19.35 -12.30
CA LEU A 41 -7.38 18.72 -12.02
C LEU A 41 -6.71 18.30 -13.34
N THR A 42 -5.53 18.86 -13.63
CA THR A 42 -4.84 18.54 -14.88
C THR A 42 -4.36 17.09 -14.89
N PRO A 43 -4.19 16.46 -16.07
CA PRO A 43 -3.63 15.11 -16.16
C PRO A 43 -2.27 14.95 -15.45
N GLU A 44 -1.42 15.97 -15.54
CA GLU A 44 -0.10 15.98 -14.90
C GLU A 44 -0.23 15.99 -13.38
N LYS A 45 -1.10 16.86 -12.84
CA LYS A 45 -1.31 16.94 -11.40
C LYS A 45 -1.96 15.69 -10.84
N ARG A 46 -2.92 15.15 -11.58
CA ARG A 46 -3.52 13.85 -11.28
C ARG A 46 -2.48 12.74 -11.25
N ARG A 47 -1.55 12.77 -12.20
CA ARG A 47 -0.47 11.78 -12.26
C ARG A 47 0.50 11.89 -11.09
N GLU A 48 0.87 13.10 -10.68
CA GLU A 48 1.65 13.32 -9.44
C GLU A 48 0.92 12.71 -8.23
N TYR A 49 -0.39 12.92 -8.15
CA TYR A 49 -1.23 12.37 -7.09
C TYR A 49 -1.34 10.86 -7.14
N ASP A 50 -1.43 10.24 -8.32
CA ASP A 50 -1.43 8.77 -8.43
C ASP A 50 -0.14 8.20 -7.81
N VAL A 51 1.03 8.74 -8.15
CA VAL A 51 2.31 8.23 -7.61
C VAL A 51 2.35 8.35 -6.09
N VAL A 52 1.95 9.50 -5.53
CA VAL A 52 1.91 9.67 -4.06
C VAL A 52 0.89 8.72 -3.43
N PHE A 53 -0.34 8.72 -3.95
CA PHE A 53 -1.45 7.94 -3.40
C PHE A 53 -1.14 6.45 -3.36
N PHE A 54 -0.73 5.85 -4.48
CA PHE A 54 -0.51 4.40 -4.56
C PHE A 54 0.71 3.94 -3.75
N ASN A 55 1.71 4.81 -3.58
CA ASN A 55 2.86 4.49 -2.74
C ASN A 55 2.52 4.56 -1.24
N GLU A 56 1.66 5.49 -0.84
CA GLU A 56 1.35 5.73 0.58
C GLU A 56 0.16 4.92 1.08
N VAL A 57 -0.86 4.69 0.26
CA VAL A 57 -2.06 3.96 0.67
C VAL A 57 -1.78 2.47 0.91
N LEU A 58 -0.78 1.89 0.25
CA LEU A 58 -0.39 0.50 0.47
C LEU A 58 0.27 0.25 1.83
N VAL A 59 0.81 1.32 2.43
CA VAL A 59 1.50 1.30 3.73
C VAL A 59 0.78 2.20 4.73
N TRP A 60 -0.54 2.39 4.54
CA TRP A 60 -1.36 3.39 5.24
C TRP A 60 -1.38 3.25 6.76
N ASN A 61 -1.06 2.07 7.30
CA ASN A 61 -0.97 1.76 8.72
C ASN A 61 0.46 1.38 9.15
N MET A 62 1.46 1.73 8.35
CA MET A 62 2.88 1.50 8.59
C MET A 62 3.65 2.81 8.48
N ASN A 63 4.90 2.83 8.98
CA ASN A 63 5.75 4.01 8.83
C ASN A 63 6.02 4.25 7.34
N SER A 64 6.01 5.52 6.96
CA SER A 64 6.47 5.99 5.66
C SER A 64 7.67 6.90 5.86
N ASN A 65 8.72 6.65 5.07
CA ASN A 65 9.92 7.48 5.12
C ASN A 65 9.70 8.86 4.45
N ARG A 66 8.54 9.09 3.82
CA ARG A 66 8.16 10.37 3.22
C ARG A 66 7.88 11.48 4.25
N TYR A 67 7.29 11.12 5.38
CA TYR A 67 6.72 12.09 6.33
C TYR A 67 7.51 12.21 7.64
N GLY A 68 8.59 11.45 7.79
CA GLY A 68 9.49 11.52 8.94
C GLY A 68 9.57 10.22 9.72
N PRO A 69 10.42 10.18 10.77
CA PRO A 69 10.65 8.98 11.54
C PRO A 69 9.44 8.68 12.45
N GLY A 70 8.90 7.47 12.33
CA GLY A 70 7.91 6.94 13.27
C GLY A 70 6.48 6.93 12.75
N LEU A 71 5.69 6.01 13.30
CA LEU A 71 4.36 5.66 12.80
C LEU A 71 3.38 6.82 12.89
N MET A 72 3.36 7.50 14.04
CA MET A 72 2.42 8.59 14.27
C MET A 72 2.69 9.77 13.34
N ASP A 73 3.94 10.23 13.25
CA ASP A 73 4.34 11.31 12.36
C ASP A 73 4.07 10.94 10.89
N SER A 74 4.35 9.68 10.52
CA SER A 74 4.01 9.14 9.20
C SER A 74 2.53 9.27 8.88
N ASN A 75 1.69 8.86 9.82
CA ASN A 75 0.25 8.85 9.63
C ASN A 75 -0.34 10.27 9.61
N ILE A 76 0.16 11.19 10.45
CA ILE A 76 -0.27 12.61 10.47
C ILE A 76 0.10 13.29 9.16
N GLY A 77 1.34 13.13 8.69
CA GLY A 77 1.79 13.68 7.41
C GLY A 77 0.99 13.14 6.23
N ARG A 78 0.72 11.82 6.22
CA ARG A 78 -0.11 11.16 5.19
C ARG A 78 -1.55 11.66 5.19
N ASP A 79 -2.17 11.76 6.36
CA ASP A 79 -3.54 12.30 6.49
C ASP A 79 -3.61 13.73 5.95
N ALA A 80 -2.65 14.59 6.33
CA ALA A 80 -2.58 15.96 5.84
C ALA A 80 -2.42 16.04 4.30
N GLU A 81 -1.53 15.24 3.72
CA GLU A 81 -1.33 15.22 2.26
C GLU A 81 -2.57 14.67 1.53
N PHE A 82 -3.19 13.60 2.04
CA PHE A 82 -4.41 13.05 1.46
C PHE A 82 -5.58 14.04 1.54
N ARG A 83 -5.72 14.78 2.64
CA ARG A 83 -6.74 15.83 2.78
C ARG A 83 -6.53 16.95 1.77
N ARG A 84 -5.28 17.34 1.53
CA ARG A 84 -4.94 18.32 0.49
C ARG A 84 -5.32 17.79 -0.89
N MET A 85 -4.93 16.56 -1.23
CA MET A 85 -5.28 15.92 -2.51
C MET A 85 -6.80 15.83 -2.71
N ALA A 86 -7.53 15.40 -1.68
CA ALA A 86 -8.99 15.34 -1.68
C ALA A 86 -9.62 16.73 -1.86
N GLY A 87 -9.09 17.75 -1.17
CA GLY A 87 -9.53 19.15 -1.30
C GLY A 87 -9.25 19.78 -2.67
N ASP A 88 -8.28 19.24 -3.42
CA ASP A 88 -8.00 19.59 -4.81
C ASP A 88 -8.84 18.77 -5.81
N GLY A 89 -9.72 17.89 -5.33
CA GLY A 89 -10.62 17.09 -6.17
C GLY A 89 -10.07 15.73 -6.60
N TYR A 90 -9.04 15.20 -5.94
CA TYR A 90 -8.55 13.85 -6.24
C TYR A 90 -9.37 12.78 -5.50
N LEU A 91 -10.26 12.11 -6.23
CA LEU A 91 -11.23 11.17 -5.68
C LEU A 91 -10.62 10.00 -4.89
N PRO A 92 -9.54 9.32 -5.34
CA PRO A 92 -9.00 8.18 -4.60
C PRO A 92 -8.54 8.54 -3.18
N ALA A 93 -7.93 9.72 -2.97
CA ALA A 93 -7.56 10.18 -1.63
C ALA A 93 -8.78 10.51 -0.77
N TYR A 94 -9.80 11.16 -1.35
CA TYR A 94 -11.06 11.42 -0.64
C TYR A 94 -11.71 10.13 -0.16
N VAL A 95 -11.79 9.13 -1.02
CA VAL A 95 -12.35 7.80 -0.68
C VAL A 95 -11.50 7.11 0.39
N ALA A 96 -10.16 7.15 0.28
CA ALA A 96 -9.30 6.56 1.29
C ALA A 96 -9.48 7.18 2.68
N LEU A 97 -9.65 8.49 2.80
CA LEU A 97 -9.91 9.15 4.10
C LEU A 97 -11.26 8.81 4.72
N ARG A 98 -12.23 8.40 3.89
CA ARG A 98 -13.54 7.91 4.34
C ARG A 98 -13.48 6.44 4.75
N LEU A 99 -12.67 5.63 4.07
CA LEU A 99 -12.51 4.20 4.34
C LEU A 99 -11.43 3.87 5.37
N LEU A 100 -10.53 4.80 5.69
CA LEU A 100 -9.39 4.57 6.58
C LEU A 100 -9.27 5.71 7.60
N ASP A 101 -9.12 5.35 8.87
CA ASP A 101 -8.54 6.24 9.88
C ASP A 101 -7.02 6.16 9.75
N ILE A 102 -6.44 6.97 8.85
CA ILE A 102 -5.00 6.94 8.56
C ILE A 102 -4.19 7.24 9.83
N VAL A 103 -4.62 8.22 10.63
CA VAL A 103 -3.95 8.60 11.88
C VAL A 103 -3.86 7.43 12.85
N ARG A 104 -4.98 6.75 13.09
CA ARG A 104 -5.06 5.64 14.07
C ARG A 104 -4.69 4.27 13.49
N GLY A 105 -4.54 4.14 12.17
CA GLY A 105 -4.22 2.87 11.52
C GLY A 105 -5.36 1.84 11.56
N SER A 106 -6.61 2.29 11.58
CA SER A 106 -7.81 1.42 11.57
C SER A 106 -8.69 1.65 10.35
N GLU A 107 -9.32 0.60 9.85
CA GLU A 107 -10.27 0.69 8.74
C GLU A 107 -11.64 1.21 9.21
N ARG A 108 -12.39 1.81 8.29
CA ARG A 108 -13.75 2.32 8.48
C ARG A 108 -14.69 1.66 7.49
N ASN A 109 -15.97 1.63 7.86
CA ASN A 109 -17.03 1.18 6.97
C ASN A 109 -17.79 2.39 6.41
N ASP A 110 -17.58 2.70 5.14
CA ASP A 110 -18.30 3.77 4.44
C ASP A 110 -18.78 3.28 3.06
N PRO A 111 -20.02 2.76 2.94
CA PRO A 111 -20.56 2.27 1.68
C PRO A 111 -20.70 3.35 0.60
N GLU A 112 -20.93 4.60 0.99
CA GLU A 112 -21.05 5.72 0.05
C GLU A 112 -19.71 6.02 -0.61
N ALA A 113 -18.62 6.02 0.16
CA ALA A 113 -17.26 6.18 -0.39
C ALA A 113 -16.92 5.09 -1.42
N VAL A 114 -17.33 3.83 -1.15
CA VAL A 114 -17.16 2.74 -2.13
C VAL A 114 -18.01 2.97 -3.38
N ALA A 115 -19.26 3.40 -3.22
CA ALA A 115 -20.14 3.70 -4.35
C ALA A 115 -19.59 4.83 -5.22
N MET A 116 -19.00 5.87 -4.62
CA MET A 116 -18.31 6.93 -5.36
C MET A 116 -17.12 6.40 -6.18
N LEU A 117 -16.29 5.54 -5.58
CA LEU A 117 -15.14 4.94 -6.26
C LEU A 117 -15.57 4.01 -7.40
N LEU A 118 -16.62 3.21 -7.18
CA LEU A 118 -17.23 2.35 -8.19
C LEU A 118 -17.75 3.17 -9.37
N LYS A 119 -18.50 4.24 -9.08
CA LYS A 119 -19.05 5.12 -10.11
C LYS A 119 -17.94 5.71 -10.99
N ALA A 120 -16.87 6.23 -10.38
CA ALA A 120 -15.75 6.77 -11.15
C ALA A 120 -15.08 5.69 -12.01
N ALA A 121 -14.85 4.49 -11.45
CA ALA A 121 -14.32 3.37 -12.21
C ALA A 121 -15.23 2.99 -13.39
N ASP A 122 -16.56 3.00 -13.21
CA ASP A 122 -17.52 2.73 -14.28
C ASP A 122 -17.59 3.84 -15.33
N GLU A 123 -17.30 5.08 -14.95
CA GLU A 123 -17.12 6.23 -15.86
C GLU A 123 -15.75 6.25 -16.57
N GLY A 124 -14.89 5.25 -16.34
CA GLY A 124 -13.62 5.08 -17.06
C GLY A 124 -12.38 5.60 -16.32
N ASP A 125 -12.51 5.95 -15.04
CA ASP A 125 -11.40 6.44 -14.23
C ASP A 125 -10.41 5.32 -13.86
N ALA A 126 -9.25 5.30 -14.53
CA ALA A 126 -8.24 4.28 -14.32
C ALA A 126 -7.61 4.33 -12.90
N SER A 127 -7.48 5.52 -12.29
CA SER A 127 -6.99 5.65 -10.91
C SER A 127 -7.99 5.01 -9.94
N ALA A 128 -9.29 5.25 -10.13
CA ALA A 128 -10.33 4.64 -9.31
C ALA A 128 -10.36 3.10 -9.47
N MET A 129 -10.21 2.60 -10.70
CA MET A 129 -10.07 1.17 -10.97
C MET A 129 -8.89 0.55 -10.20
N CYS A 130 -7.71 1.18 -10.23
CA CYS A 130 -6.53 0.68 -9.54
C CYS A 130 -6.63 0.80 -8.01
N ALA A 131 -7.36 1.78 -7.49
CA ALA A 131 -7.56 1.95 -6.05
C ALA A 131 -8.25 0.75 -5.39
N PHE A 132 -9.04 -0.04 -6.13
CA PHE A 132 -9.60 -1.30 -5.62
C PHE A 132 -8.55 -2.37 -5.30
N GLY A 133 -7.35 -2.29 -5.89
CA GLY A 133 -6.21 -3.14 -5.54
C GLY A 133 -5.35 -2.59 -4.40
N ALA A 134 -5.62 -1.37 -3.96
CA ALA A 134 -4.75 -0.62 -3.05
C ALA A 134 -5.40 -0.34 -1.68
N ILE A 135 -6.68 0.05 -1.69
CA ILE A 135 -7.45 0.36 -0.49
C ILE A 135 -8.07 -0.95 0.07
N PRO A 136 -7.97 -1.22 1.38
CA PRO A 136 -8.78 -2.24 2.03
C PRO A 136 -10.27 -1.87 1.93
N ILE A 137 -11.04 -2.61 1.14
CA ILE A 137 -12.48 -2.36 0.94
C ILE A 137 -13.28 -3.50 1.57
N ASN A 138 -13.82 -3.24 2.77
CA ASN A 138 -14.62 -4.19 3.55
C ASN A 138 -16.12 -3.86 3.62
N SER A 139 -16.51 -2.66 3.18
CA SER A 139 -17.77 -1.97 3.47
C SER A 139 -18.97 -2.27 2.56
N LEU A 140 -19.05 -3.46 1.96
CA LEU A 140 -20.23 -3.86 1.20
C LEU A 140 -20.91 -4.99 1.94
N GLU A 141 -21.83 -4.61 2.84
CA GLU A 141 -22.50 -5.44 3.87
C GLU A 141 -23.15 -6.74 3.36
N GLU A 142 -23.20 -6.96 2.04
CA GLU A 142 -23.86 -8.10 1.42
C GLU A 142 -22.94 -8.96 0.54
N SER A 143 -21.64 -8.66 0.49
CA SER A 143 -20.70 -9.43 -0.34
C SER A 143 -19.78 -10.29 0.52
N SER A 144 -19.57 -11.55 0.14
CA SER A 144 -18.54 -12.42 0.70
C SER A 144 -17.12 -11.87 0.40
N TYR A 145 -16.12 -12.32 1.16
CA TYR A 145 -14.72 -11.99 0.87
C TYR A 145 -14.33 -12.35 -0.57
N ALA A 146 -14.79 -13.50 -1.06
CA ALA A 146 -14.51 -13.97 -2.42
C ALA A 146 -15.07 -13.01 -3.48
N GLU A 147 -16.30 -12.51 -3.29
CA GLU A 147 -16.92 -11.55 -4.23
C GLU A 147 -16.21 -10.20 -4.20
N ARG A 148 -15.80 -9.72 -3.02
CA ARG A 148 -15.00 -8.48 -2.90
C ARG A 148 -13.65 -8.62 -3.60
N SER A 149 -12.94 -9.72 -3.34
CA SER A 149 -11.67 -10.03 -3.99
C SER A 149 -11.81 -10.13 -5.51
N ALA A 150 -12.85 -10.83 -5.99
CA ALA A 150 -13.10 -10.95 -7.43
C ALA A 150 -13.44 -9.61 -8.08
N ARG A 151 -14.21 -8.75 -7.40
CA ARG A 151 -14.49 -7.39 -7.88
C ARG A 151 -13.20 -6.56 -7.96
N GLY A 152 -12.38 -6.58 -6.92
CA GLY A 152 -11.10 -5.87 -6.92
C GLY A 152 -10.19 -6.32 -8.07
N ALA A 153 -10.07 -7.64 -8.27
CA ALA A 153 -9.31 -8.19 -9.38
C ALA A 153 -9.84 -7.77 -10.76
N ARG A 154 -11.17 -7.66 -10.95
CA ARG A 154 -11.77 -7.13 -12.19
C ARG A 154 -11.49 -5.65 -12.40
N MET A 155 -11.52 -4.85 -11.33
CA MET A 155 -11.21 -3.42 -11.43
C MET A 155 -9.73 -3.21 -11.78
N VAL A 156 -8.83 -3.92 -11.13
CA VAL A 156 -7.40 -3.92 -11.48
C VAL A 156 -7.18 -4.35 -12.93
N GLU A 157 -7.94 -5.34 -13.44
CA GLU A 157 -7.87 -5.73 -14.87
C GLU A 157 -8.22 -4.59 -15.80
N ARG A 158 -9.32 -3.89 -15.51
CA ARG A 158 -9.78 -2.77 -16.34
C ARG A 158 -8.75 -1.64 -16.35
N GLY A 159 -8.21 -1.28 -15.19
CA GLY A 159 -7.17 -0.25 -15.10
C GLY A 159 -5.85 -0.69 -15.76
N PHE A 160 -5.51 -1.98 -15.69
CA PHE A 160 -4.38 -2.57 -16.41
C PHE A 160 -4.56 -2.48 -17.92
N ALA A 161 -5.75 -2.81 -18.44
CA ALA A 161 -6.08 -2.70 -19.86
C ALA A 161 -6.02 -1.26 -20.38
N LEU A 162 -6.19 -0.27 -19.51
CA LEU A 162 -5.99 1.16 -19.79
C LEU A 162 -4.54 1.62 -19.64
N GLY A 163 -3.62 0.74 -19.27
CA GLY A 163 -2.19 1.05 -19.12
C GLY A 163 -1.82 1.83 -17.86
N HIS A 164 -2.68 1.84 -16.83
CA HIS A 164 -2.37 2.55 -15.59
C HIS A 164 -1.26 1.80 -14.82
N PRO A 165 -0.12 2.45 -14.47
CA PRO A 165 1.04 1.71 -13.99
C PRO A 165 0.88 1.10 -12.59
N ALA A 166 0.06 1.70 -11.71
CA ALA A 166 -0.31 1.03 -10.45
C ALA A 166 -0.95 -0.35 -10.71
N CYS A 167 -1.92 -0.44 -11.62
CA CYS A 167 -2.54 -1.69 -12.00
C CYS A 167 -1.57 -2.64 -12.72
N MET A 168 -0.69 -2.12 -13.58
CA MET A 168 0.39 -2.93 -14.17
C MET A 168 1.27 -3.56 -13.10
N ALA A 169 1.63 -2.81 -12.05
CA ALA A 169 2.42 -3.34 -10.94
C ALA A 169 1.66 -4.40 -10.13
N TYR A 170 0.37 -4.19 -9.85
CA TYR A 170 -0.46 -5.20 -9.18
C TYR A 170 -0.54 -6.48 -10.02
N ARG A 171 -0.76 -6.37 -11.33
CA ARG A 171 -0.75 -7.53 -12.25
C ARG A 171 0.61 -8.21 -12.33
N GLY A 172 1.68 -7.44 -12.35
CA GLY A 172 3.03 -7.99 -12.25
C GLY A 172 3.24 -8.80 -10.96
N GLY A 173 2.76 -8.29 -9.82
CA GLY A 173 2.79 -8.98 -8.53
C GLY A 173 1.93 -10.27 -8.52
N ASP A 174 0.73 -10.21 -9.09
CA ASP A 174 -0.16 -11.36 -9.25
C ASP A 174 0.54 -12.46 -10.07
N TYR A 175 1.12 -12.11 -11.21
CA TYR A 175 1.89 -13.05 -12.04
C TYR A 175 3.14 -13.59 -11.33
N LEU A 176 3.84 -12.80 -10.51
CA LEU A 176 5.01 -13.32 -9.77
C LEU A 176 4.62 -14.35 -8.71
N SER A 177 3.48 -14.13 -8.04
CA SER A 177 3.04 -14.97 -6.92
C SER A 177 2.27 -16.20 -7.38
N GLY A 178 1.40 -16.06 -8.39
CA GLY A 178 0.43 -17.09 -8.78
C GLY A 178 -0.67 -17.33 -7.74
N ASN A 179 -0.89 -16.38 -6.83
CA ASN A 179 -1.80 -16.56 -5.68
C ASN A 179 -3.27 -16.26 -6.00
N VAL A 180 -3.56 -15.69 -7.17
CA VAL A 180 -4.93 -15.49 -7.63
C VAL A 180 -5.29 -16.70 -8.49
N SER A 181 -6.32 -17.48 -8.12
CA SER A 181 -6.61 -18.79 -8.74
C SER A 181 -6.75 -18.75 -10.27
N ALA A 182 -7.14 -17.61 -10.85
CA ALA A 182 -7.28 -17.42 -12.30
C ALA A 182 -6.00 -16.88 -12.99
N ILE A 183 -4.93 -16.61 -12.24
CA ILE A 183 -3.69 -15.98 -12.71
C ILE A 183 -2.51 -16.88 -12.30
N PRO A 184 -2.09 -17.81 -13.16
CA PRO A 184 -0.97 -18.69 -12.85
C PRO A 184 0.34 -17.91 -12.75
N LYS A 185 1.28 -18.44 -11.97
CA LYS A 185 2.62 -17.86 -11.85
C LYS A 185 3.29 -17.75 -13.22
N ASN A 186 3.69 -16.54 -13.61
CA ASN A 186 4.35 -16.24 -14.86
C ASN A 186 5.36 -15.11 -14.70
N THR A 187 6.57 -15.44 -14.24
CA THR A 187 7.64 -14.46 -14.05
C THR A 187 7.99 -13.71 -15.33
N LYS A 188 7.98 -14.38 -16.50
CA LYS A 188 8.32 -13.75 -17.78
C LYS A 188 7.33 -12.62 -18.14
N ALA A 189 6.04 -12.84 -17.91
CA ALA A 189 5.02 -11.81 -18.11
C ALA A 189 5.07 -10.71 -17.05
N ALA A 190 5.43 -11.05 -15.81
CA ALA A 190 5.51 -10.08 -14.71
C ALA A 190 6.61 -9.03 -14.89
N MET A 191 7.81 -9.46 -15.31
CA MET A 191 8.99 -8.59 -15.35
C MET A 191 8.77 -7.28 -16.13
N PRO A 192 8.34 -7.26 -17.40
CA PRO A 192 8.17 -6.00 -18.14
C PRO A 192 7.16 -5.06 -17.46
N LEU A 193 6.08 -5.60 -16.88
CA LEU A 193 5.07 -4.80 -16.18
C LEU A 193 5.64 -4.11 -14.94
N LEU A 194 6.41 -4.87 -14.15
CA LEU A 194 7.04 -4.37 -12.92
C LEU A 194 8.15 -3.37 -13.23
N LEU A 195 9.00 -3.64 -14.21
CA LEU A 195 10.08 -2.72 -14.58
C LEU A 195 9.53 -1.38 -15.10
N GLU A 196 8.47 -1.41 -15.92
CA GLU A 196 7.82 -0.19 -16.39
C GLU A 196 7.15 0.58 -15.25
N SER A 197 6.46 -0.11 -14.36
CA SER A 197 5.82 0.53 -13.21
C SER A 197 6.84 1.12 -12.23
N ALA A 198 7.97 0.43 -12.02
CA ALA A 198 9.07 0.92 -11.21
C ALA A 198 9.71 2.18 -11.81
N ARG A 199 9.97 2.20 -13.13
CA ARG A 199 10.44 3.39 -13.86
C ARG A 199 9.50 4.58 -13.65
N GLN A 200 8.21 4.29 -13.54
CA GLN A 200 7.16 5.27 -13.32
C GLN A 200 6.96 5.66 -11.84
N GLY A 201 7.78 5.14 -10.92
CA GLY A 201 7.83 5.56 -9.51
C GLY A 201 6.92 4.78 -8.55
N TYR A 202 6.38 3.63 -8.96
CA TYR A 202 5.45 2.86 -8.13
C TYR A 202 6.17 1.86 -7.20
N TYR A 203 6.05 2.10 -5.90
CA TYR A 203 6.62 1.30 -4.80
C TYR A 203 6.28 -0.19 -4.90
N VAL A 204 5.03 -0.52 -5.22
CA VAL A 204 4.57 -1.92 -5.35
C VAL A 204 5.42 -2.73 -6.34
N ALA A 205 5.96 -2.09 -7.36
CA ALA A 205 6.81 -2.75 -8.34
C ALA A 205 8.18 -3.11 -7.74
N ALA A 206 8.85 -2.15 -7.11
CA ALA A 206 10.11 -2.38 -6.41
C ALA A 206 9.95 -3.44 -5.30
N ARG A 207 8.86 -3.35 -4.53
CA ARG A 207 8.50 -4.33 -3.51
C ARG A 207 8.36 -5.75 -4.07
N SER A 208 7.71 -5.90 -5.22
CA SER A 208 7.50 -7.20 -5.86
C SER A 208 8.80 -7.78 -6.44
N LEU A 209 9.64 -6.94 -7.06
CA LEU A 209 10.94 -7.34 -7.61
C LEU A 209 11.95 -7.73 -6.50
N PHE A 210 11.90 -7.04 -5.36
CA PHE A 210 12.62 -7.46 -4.16
C PHE A 210 12.03 -8.74 -3.57
N GLY A 211 10.70 -8.82 -3.46
CA GLY A 211 9.96 -9.95 -2.89
C GLY A 211 10.30 -11.30 -3.53
N LEU A 212 10.53 -11.33 -4.84
CA LEU A 212 11.01 -12.52 -5.56
C LEU A 212 12.31 -13.09 -4.96
N ARG A 213 13.24 -12.22 -4.59
CA ARG A 213 14.57 -12.56 -4.07
C ARG A 213 14.52 -12.85 -2.59
N TYR A 214 13.79 -12.01 -1.86
CA TYR A 214 13.53 -12.20 -0.45
C TYR A 214 12.87 -13.57 -0.16
N GLY A 215 11.88 -13.96 -0.97
CA GLY A 215 11.24 -15.28 -0.85
C GLY A 215 12.21 -16.44 -1.04
N LYS A 216 13.13 -16.36 -2.01
CA LYS A 216 14.22 -17.34 -2.17
C LYS A 216 15.13 -17.37 -0.95
N ALA A 217 15.47 -16.22 -0.39
CA ALA A 217 16.35 -16.13 0.78
C ALA A 217 15.71 -16.77 2.01
N LEU A 218 14.43 -16.50 2.26
CA LEU A 218 13.64 -17.15 3.32
C LEU A 218 13.57 -18.67 3.13
N ALA A 219 13.43 -19.14 1.88
CA ALA A 219 13.43 -20.55 1.55
C ALA A 219 14.83 -21.20 1.56
N ARG A 220 15.89 -20.46 1.91
CA ARG A 220 17.30 -20.90 1.83
C ARG A 220 17.72 -21.37 0.43
N GLN A 221 17.12 -20.77 -0.60
CA GLN A 221 17.37 -21.03 -2.02
C GLN A 221 18.03 -19.85 -2.73
N PHE A 222 18.35 -18.78 -2.01
CA PHE A 222 19.09 -17.65 -2.54
C PHE A 222 20.59 -17.93 -2.48
N ASP A 223 21.27 -17.89 -3.62
CA ASP A 223 22.72 -17.97 -3.69
C ASP A 223 23.33 -16.59 -3.47
N PHE A 224 23.89 -16.36 -2.28
CA PHE A 224 24.56 -15.10 -1.94
C PHE A 224 25.89 -14.90 -2.69
N THR A 225 26.41 -15.91 -3.38
CA THR A 225 27.63 -15.80 -4.19
C THR A 225 27.39 -15.34 -5.62
N ASP A 226 26.14 -15.40 -6.11
CA ASP A 226 25.74 -14.74 -7.35
C ASP A 226 25.70 -13.23 -7.12
N LEU A 227 26.79 -12.56 -7.46
CA LEU A 227 26.95 -11.13 -7.24
C LEU A 227 25.93 -10.29 -8.02
N ASN A 228 25.48 -10.76 -9.18
CA ASN A 228 24.49 -10.03 -9.98
C ASN A 228 23.12 -10.12 -9.31
N GLU A 229 22.73 -11.30 -8.87
CA GLU A 229 21.46 -11.48 -8.17
C GLU A 229 21.45 -10.81 -6.79
N LEU A 230 22.58 -10.81 -6.08
CA LEU A 230 22.75 -10.06 -4.85
C LEU A 230 22.64 -8.55 -5.08
N LYS A 231 23.32 -7.98 -6.10
CA LYS A 231 23.19 -6.56 -6.46
C LYS A 231 21.73 -6.19 -6.79
N ARG A 232 21.00 -7.04 -7.52
CA ARG A 232 19.57 -6.82 -7.82
C ARG A 232 18.73 -6.85 -6.54
N ALA A 233 18.96 -7.81 -5.64
CA ALA A 233 18.25 -7.88 -4.36
C ALA A 233 18.49 -6.62 -3.51
N LEU A 234 19.74 -6.18 -3.41
CA LEU A 234 20.14 -4.98 -2.69
C LEU A 234 19.53 -3.71 -3.31
N CYS A 235 19.56 -3.58 -4.63
CA CYS A 235 19.02 -2.42 -5.34
C CYS A 235 17.50 -2.30 -5.15
N TRP A 236 16.75 -3.37 -5.45
CA TRP A 236 15.29 -3.35 -5.33
C TRP A 236 14.83 -3.24 -3.88
N GLY A 237 15.52 -3.93 -2.96
CA GLY A 237 15.21 -3.85 -1.53
C GLY A 237 15.42 -2.44 -0.99
N ARG A 238 16.56 -1.81 -1.29
CA ARG A 238 16.82 -0.42 -0.91
C ARG A 238 15.86 0.57 -1.57
N LEU A 239 15.49 0.35 -2.83
CA LEU A 239 14.52 1.21 -3.52
C LEU A 239 13.13 1.09 -2.89
N ALA A 240 12.70 -0.12 -2.53
CA ALA A 240 11.45 -0.34 -1.82
C ALA A 240 11.46 0.33 -0.43
N GLU A 241 12.59 0.26 0.29
CA GLU A 241 12.72 0.89 1.61
C GLU A 241 12.67 2.42 1.59
N GLN A 242 12.94 3.08 0.46
CA GLN A 242 12.78 4.54 0.37
C GLN A 242 11.35 4.99 0.67
N HIS A 243 10.35 4.11 0.53
CA HIS A 243 8.95 4.41 0.82
C HIS A 243 8.55 4.02 2.25
N THR A 244 8.97 2.85 2.73
CA THR A 244 8.60 2.34 4.05
C THR A 244 9.77 1.57 4.66
N ASN A 245 9.94 1.65 5.98
CA ASN A 245 10.96 0.89 6.71
C ASN A 245 10.57 -0.58 6.91
N TRP A 246 9.97 -1.20 5.89
CA TRP A 246 9.41 -2.53 6.00
C TRP A 246 10.50 -3.55 6.31
N ALA A 247 10.35 -4.27 7.42
CA ALA A 247 11.35 -5.15 8.02
C ALA A 247 11.93 -6.24 7.08
N SER A 248 11.32 -6.50 5.93
CA SER A 248 11.77 -7.53 4.98
C SER A 248 13.19 -7.29 4.46
N PHE A 249 13.59 -6.04 4.18
CA PHE A 249 14.94 -5.78 3.67
C PHE A 249 15.99 -5.79 4.78
N ASP A 250 15.71 -5.19 5.94
CA ASP A 250 16.53 -5.38 7.15
C ASP A 250 16.76 -6.87 7.48
N TYR A 251 15.73 -7.71 7.37
CA TYR A 251 15.84 -9.15 7.58
C TYR A 251 16.68 -9.83 6.51
N PHE A 252 16.51 -9.46 5.23
CA PHE A 252 17.38 -9.95 4.14
C PHE A 252 18.85 -9.60 4.39
N LEU A 253 19.15 -8.37 4.83
CA LEU A 253 20.50 -7.96 5.22
C LEU A 253 21.01 -8.77 6.42
N GLY A 254 20.14 -9.13 7.36
CA GLY A 254 20.46 -10.06 8.46
C GLY A 254 20.89 -11.44 7.96
N LEU A 255 20.09 -12.04 7.05
CA LEU A 255 20.43 -13.33 6.42
C LEU A 255 21.77 -13.27 5.68
N LEU A 256 22.03 -12.19 4.94
CA LEU A 256 23.31 -11.96 4.27
C LEU A 256 24.46 -11.87 5.28
N LYS A 257 24.30 -11.13 6.38
CA LYS A 257 25.33 -10.98 7.43
C LYS A 257 25.65 -12.32 8.09
N ASP A 258 24.64 -13.14 8.37
CA ASP A 258 24.84 -14.50 8.87
C ASP A 258 25.60 -15.38 7.88
N TYR A 259 25.21 -15.34 6.61
CA TYR A 259 25.91 -16.05 5.54
C TYR A 259 27.39 -15.63 5.46
N VAL A 260 27.66 -14.32 5.47
CA VAL A 260 29.02 -13.77 5.42
C VAL A 260 29.87 -14.27 6.59
N ARG A 261 29.34 -14.23 7.80
CA ARG A 261 30.03 -14.66 9.01
C ARG A 261 30.36 -16.16 8.98
N ILE A 262 29.43 -16.98 8.49
CA ILE A 262 29.61 -18.45 8.44
C ILE A 262 30.63 -18.85 7.37
N ASN A 263 30.66 -18.14 6.24
CA ASN A 263 31.45 -18.52 5.07
C ASN A 263 32.71 -17.66 4.84
N ASP A 264 33.05 -16.77 5.79
CA ASP A 264 34.18 -15.84 5.71
C ASP A 264 34.23 -15.02 4.40
N ARG A 265 33.13 -14.31 4.13
CA ARG A 265 32.94 -13.49 2.89
C ARG A 265 32.81 -11.98 3.16
N PRO A 266 33.83 -11.32 3.74
CA PRO A 266 33.76 -9.89 4.07
C PRO A 266 33.54 -9.00 2.84
N ASP A 267 33.90 -9.46 1.64
CA ASP A 267 33.65 -8.80 0.37
C ASP A 267 32.15 -8.60 0.08
N LEU A 268 31.30 -9.58 0.44
CA LEU A 268 29.85 -9.47 0.27
C LEU A 268 29.22 -8.49 1.26
N LEU A 269 29.79 -8.38 2.47
CA LEU A 269 29.38 -7.36 3.44
C LEU A 269 29.72 -5.96 2.91
N ALA A 270 30.93 -5.77 2.39
CA ALA A 270 31.35 -4.52 1.76
C ALA A 270 30.45 -4.15 0.56
N LEU A 271 30.05 -5.13 -0.26
CA LEU A 271 29.11 -4.93 -1.37
C LEU A 271 27.74 -4.41 -0.91
N SER A 272 27.23 -4.89 0.23
CA SER A 272 25.92 -4.48 0.76
C SER A 272 25.93 -3.13 1.49
N ALA A 273 27.10 -2.66 1.94
CA ALA A 273 27.22 -1.49 2.80
C ALA A 273 26.57 -0.21 2.24
N PRO A 274 26.69 0.13 0.94
CA PRO A 274 26.02 1.32 0.38
C PRO A 274 24.48 1.27 0.40
N TYR A 275 23.91 0.07 0.56
CA TYR A 275 22.46 -0.15 0.57
C TYR A 275 21.89 -0.28 1.99
N ASP A 276 22.73 -0.51 3.01
CA ASP A 276 22.29 -0.75 4.39
C ASP A 276 21.80 0.57 5.04
N PRO A 277 20.51 0.68 5.41
CA PRO A 277 19.96 1.89 6.03
C PRO A 277 20.61 2.26 7.38
N ARG A 278 21.28 1.32 8.04
CA ARG A 278 22.04 1.58 9.28
C ARG A 278 23.37 2.28 9.03
N LEU A 279 23.89 2.20 7.80
CA LEU A 279 25.14 2.83 7.39
C LEU A 279 24.90 4.07 6.53
N VAL A 280 23.90 4.00 5.65
CA VAL A 280 23.50 5.11 4.78
C VAL A 280 22.05 5.48 5.07
N PRO A 281 21.80 6.65 5.70
CA PRO A 281 20.45 7.08 6.09
C PRO A 281 19.43 6.97 4.96
N ILE A 282 18.20 6.55 5.27
CA ILE A 282 17.16 6.33 4.25
C ILE A 282 16.76 7.59 3.49
N THR A 283 17.00 8.76 4.09
CA THR A 283 16.81 10.08 3.47
C THR A 283 17.78 10.34 2.33
N GLN A 284 18.87 9.59 2.23
CA GLN A 284 19.81 9.66 1.11
C GLN A 284 19.39 8.71 -0.01
N THR A 285 19.11 9.29 -1.18
CA THR A 285 18.82 8.55 -2.41
C THR A 285 20.09 7.91 -2.96
N VAL A 286 20.31 6.63 -2.61
CA VAL A 286 21.44 5.82 -3.09
C VAL A 286 21.12 4.99 -4.34
N VAL A 287 19.84 4.75 -4.60
CA VAL A 287 19.37 3.97 -5.75
C VAL A 287 18.21 4.69 -6.42
N LYS A 288 18.12 4.52 -7.74
CA LYS A 288 17.01 4.99 -8.57
C LYS A 288 16.43 3.81 -9.39
N PRO A 289 15.17 3.88 -9.83
CA PRO A 289 14.58 2.83 -10.65
C PRO A 289 15.43 2.47 -11.88
N GLU A 290 16.02 3.46 -12.57
CA GLU A 290 16.81 3.25 -13.78
C GLU A 290 18.02 2.36 -13.51
N THR A 291 18.71 2.60 -12.40
CA THR A 291 19.88 1.80 -11.98
C THR A 291 19.48 0.35 -11.70
N CYS A 292 18.37 0.12 -10.99
CA CYS A 292 17.93 -1.24 -10.71
C CYS A 292 17.41 -1.97 -11.96
N ILE A 293 16.79 -1.24 -12.90
CA ILE A 293 16.33 -1.80 -14.19
C ILE A 293 17.53 -2.24 -15.04
N GLN A 294 18.60 -1.45 -15.10
CA GLN A 294 19.82 -1.82 -15.83
C GLN A 294 20.41 -3.14 -15.33
N LEU A 295 20.43 -3.36 -14.00
CA LEU A 295 20.89 -4.62 -13.41
C LEU A 295 20.04 -5.83 -13.85
N GLU A 296 18.74 -5.66 -14.09
CA GLU A 296 17.85 -6.73 -14.57
C GLU A 296 18.06 -7.07 -16.04
N GLN A 297 18.56 -6.12 -16.84
CA GLN A 297 18.82 -6.31 -18.27
C GLN A 297 20.18 -6.96 -18.55
N GLY A 298 21.05 -7.06 -17.54
CA GLY A 298 22.44 -7.49 -17.70
C GLY A 298 23.24 -6.36 -18.34
N GLU A 299 24.13 -5.74 -17.57
CA GLU A 299 24.96 -4.58 -17.96
C GLU A 299 25.34 -4.54 -19.45
#